data_AF-A0A8S4SCN7-F1
#
_entry.id   AF-A0A8S4SCN7-F1
#
_cell.length_a   1.000
_cell.length_b   1.000
_cell.length_c   1.000
_cell.angle_alpha   90.00
_cell.angle_beta   90.00
_cell.angle_gamma   90.00
#
_symmetry.space_group_name_H-M   'P 1'
#
loop_
_entity.id
_entity.type
_entity.pdbx_description
1 polymer ?
#
loop_
_entity_poly.entity_id
_entity_poly.type
_entity_poly.pdbx_seq_one_letter_code
_entity_poly.pdbx_strand_id
1 'polypeptide(L)'
;MGLIRRLKITQRAMERAILGVFLRDQMRNEEICRRTRVTDIAQRVAKLKWKWAGHIARRTDGRWGSKVLEWRPRSVRRLPTRWTDDIKRVAGSSWKQAAQNRRFWNSLQKTNVISGLQSVEVMLS
;
A
#
# COMPACT_ATOMS: atom_id res chain seq x y z
N MET A 1 2.68 15.50 -8.27
CA MET A 1 3.26 14.92 -7.03
C MET A 1 2.29 13.92 -6.40
N GLY A 2 2.61 12.62 -6.41
CA GLY A 2 1.72 11.57 -5.88
C GLY A 2 1.57 11.57 -4.34
N LEU A 3 0.45 11.05 -3.83
CA LEU A 3 0.08 11.04 -2.41
C LEU A 3 1.11 10.32 -1.52
N ILE A 4 1.61 9.16 -1.95
CA ILE A 4 2.61 8.38 -1.21
C ILE A 4 3.90 9.18 -1.01
N ARG A 5 4.33 9.98 -2.00
CA ARG A 5 5.52 10.83 -1.89
C ARG A 5 5.34 11.88 -0.81
N ARG A 6 4.16 12.51 -0.72
CA ARG A 6 3.85 13.49 0.34
C ARG A 6 3.92 12.84 1.73
N LEU A 7 3.33 11.65 1.88
CA LEU A 7 3.37 10.89 3.14
C LEU A 7 4.81 10.50 3.54
N LYS A 8 5.64 10.11 2.57
CA LYS A 8 7.06 9.83 2.84
C LYS A 8 7.80 11.08 3.29
N ILE A 9 7.56 12.23 2.66
CA ILE A 9 8.19 13.51 3.06
C ILE A 9 7.78 13.88 4.48
N THR A 10 6.49 13.79 4.82
CA THR A 10 6.02 14.07 6.19
C THR A 10 6.63 13.10 7.20
N GLN A 11 6.70 11.80 6.88
CA GLN A 11 7.38 10.82 7.74
C GLN A 11 8.84 11.22 7.99
N ARG A 12 9.59 11.59 6.94
CA ARG A 12 11.00 11.99 7.07
C ARG A 12 11.20 13.25 7.90
N ALA A 13 10.29 14.22 7.79
CA ALA A 13 10.32 15.43 8.61
C ALA A 13 10.11 15.09 10.09
N MET A 14 9.13 14.22 10.39
CA MET A 14 8.86 13.75 11.75
C MET A 14 10.02 12.96 12.33
N GLU A 15 10.63 12.05 11.57
CA GLU A 15 11.78 11.26 12.03
C GLU A 15 13.01 12.13 12.34
N ARG A 16 13.27 13.18 11.54
CA ARG A 16 14.32 14.15 11.83
C ARG A 16 14.05 14.93 13.12
N ALA A 17 12.79 15.34 13.33
CA ALA A 17 12.38 16.03 14.55
C ALA A 17 12.57 15.14 15.79
N ILE A 18 12.20 13.86 15.71
CA ILE A 18 12.39 12.88 16.80
C ILE A 18 13.86 12.73 17.18
N LEU A 19 14.76 12.74 16.18
CA LEU A 19 16.20 12.60 16.40
C LEU A 19 16.92 13.92 16.70
N GLY A 20 16.23 15.06 16.61
CA GLY A 20 16.84 16.39 16.76
C GLY A 20 17.86 16.73 15.67
N VAL A 21 17.67 16.22 14.45
CA VAL A 21 18.65 16.32 13.35
C VAL A 21 18.27 17.45 12.40
N PHE A 22 19.23 18.33 12.13
CA PHE A 22 19.09 19.46 11.22
C PHE A 22 19.67 19.14 9.83
N LEU A 23 19.39 20.01 8.86
CA LEU A 23 19.92 19.87 7.50
C LEU A 23 21.46 19.96 7.45
N ARG A 24 22.07 20.67 8.39
CA ARG A 24 23.53 20.85 8.49
C ARG A 24 24.28 19.58 8.89
N ASP A 25 23.61 18.67 9.60
CA ASP A 25 24.20 17.40 10.03
C ASP A 25 24.45 16.44 8.86
N GLN A 26 23.91 16.77 7.67
CA GLN A 26 24.00 15.99 6.42
C GLN A 26 23.75 14.48 6.61
N MET A 27 22.87 14.15 7.56
CA MET A 27 22.61 12.76 7.91
C MET A 27 21.79 12.09 6.82
N ARG A 28 22.28 10.93 6.37
CA ARG A 28 21.63 10.15 5.31
C ARG A 28 20.27 9.62 5.76
N ASN A 29 19.35 9.45 4.81
CA ASN A 29 17.99 8.96 5.10
C ASN A 29 18.01 7.51 5.61
N GLU A 30 18.95 6.70 5.16
CA GLU A 30 19.13 5.31 5.60
C GLU A 30 19.49 5.27 7.09
N GLU A 31 20.33 6.20 7.54
CA GLU A 31 20.74 6.32 8.93
C GLU A 31 19.58 6.79 9.83
N ILE A 32 18.76 7.74 9.35
CA ILE A 32 17.53 8.17 10.02
C ILE A 32 16.59 6.98 10.20
N CYS A 33 16.33 6.21 9.13
CA CYS A 33 15.56 4.97 9.17
C CYS A 33 16.08 3.98 10.22
N ARG A 34 17.40 3.74 10.22
CA ARG A 34 18.05 2.76 11.09
C ARG A 34 17.89 3.11 12.56
N ARG A 35 17.98 4.40 12.90
CA ARG A 35 17.82 4.90 14.27
C ARG A 35 16.38 4.89 14.74
N THR A 36 15.43 5.36 13.91
CA THR A 36 14.02 5.43 14.33
C THR A 36 13.33 4.07 14.31
N ARG A 37 13.79 3.12 13.48
CA ARG A 37 13.18 1.80 13.27
C ARG A 37 11.69 1.87 12.91
N VAL A 38 11.23 3.01 12.40
CA VAL A 38 9.85 3.23 12.00
C VAL A 38 9.58 2.49 10.69
N THR A 39 8.44 1.81 10.59
CA THR A 39 8.04 1.13 9.36
C THR A 39 7.73 2.15 8.25
N ASP A 40 8.19 1.90 7.04
CA ASP A 40 7.90 2.75 5.88
C ASP A 40 6.37 2.91 5.66
N ILE A 41 5.92 4.15 5.49
CA ILE A 41 4.50 4.48 5.36
C ILE A 41 3.86 3.83 4.12
N ALA A 42 4.59 3.65 3.02
CA ALA A 42 4.06 3.00 1.83
C ALA A 42 3.81 1.50 2.11
N GLN A 43 4.72 0.84 2.82
CA GLN A 43 4.52 -0.53 3.27
C GLN A 43 3.31 -0.63 4.22
N ARG A 44 3.17 0.31 5.15
CA ARG A 44 2.03 0.35 6.08
C ARG A 44 0.71 0.54 5.33
N VAL A 45 0.64 1.48 4.39
CA VAL A 45 -0.54 1.73 3.57
C VAL A 45 -0.90 0.51 2.72
N ALA A 46 0.07 -0.10 2.04
CA ALA A 46 -0.15 -1.32 1.26
C ALA A 46 -0.67 -2.46 2.15
N LYS A 47 -0.12 -2.62 3.36
CA LYS A 47 -0.54 -3.63 4.32
C LYS A 47 -1.97 -3.43 4.80
N LEU A 48 -2.35 -2.19 5.09
CA LEU A 48 -3.72 -1.84 5.49
C LEU A 48 -4.70 -2.04 4.33
N LYS A 49 -4.31 -1.63 3.12
CA LYS A 49 -5.09 -1.83 1.89
C LYS A 49 -5.39 -3.31 1.66
N TRP A 50 -4.37 -4.18 1.77
CA TRP A 50 -4.52 -5.63 1.61
C TRP A 50 -5.43 -6.26 2.67
N LYS A 51 -5.29 -5.84 3.93
CA LYS A 51 -6.16 -6.30 5.03
C LYS A 51 -7.61 -5.88 4.79
N TRP A 52 -7.84 -4.64 4.39
CA TRP A 52 -9.17 -4.12 4.10
C TRP A 52 -9.80 -4.83 2.91
N ALA A 53 -9.06 -5.03 1.82
CA ALA A 53 -9.51 -5.80 0.66
C ALA A 53 -10.01 -7.20 1.03
N GLY A 54 -9.20 -7.93 1.81
CA GLY A 54 -9.60 -9.26 2.28
C GLY A 54 -10.81 -9.21 3.22
N HIS A 55 -10.88 -8.21 4.10
CA HIS A 55 -12.04 -8.02 4.98
C HIS A 55 -13.32 -7.79 4.17
N ILE A 56 -13.30 -6.89 3.19
CA ILE A 56 -14.47 -6.61 2.35
C ILE A 56 -14.85 -7.84 1.50
N ALA A 57 -13.89 -8.55 0.92
CA ALA A 57 -14.19 -9.74 0.12
C ALA A 57 -14.90 -10.86 0.91
N ARG A 58 -14.70 -10.93 2.23
CA ARG A 58 -15.35 -11.90 3.12
C ARG A 58 -16.67 -11.40 3.71
N ARG A 59 -17.00 -10.12 3.55
CA ARG A 59 -18.27 -9.58 4.03
C ARG A 59 -19.40 -9.93 3.06
N THR A 60 -20.52 -10.36 3.62
CA THR A 60 -21.75 -10.71 2.90
C THR A 60 -22.91 -9.76 3.19
N ASP A 61 -22.68 -8.72 4.00
CA ASP A 61 -23.73 -7.85 4.55
C ASP A 61 -24.21 -6.74 3.58
N GLY A 62 -23.88 -6.84 2.28
CA GLY A 62 -24.39 -5.94 1.24
C GLY A 62 -24.06 -4.44 1.42
N ARG A 63 -23.16 -4.11 2.36
CA ARG A 63 -22.82 -2.72 2.70
C ARG A 63 -22.05 -2.03 1.56
N TRP A 64 -22.04 -0.71 1.62
CA TRP A 64 -21.42 0.18 0.63
C TRP A 64 -20.00 -0.21 0.22
N GLY A 65 -19.19 -0.77 1.13
CA GLY A 65 -17.83 -1.22 0.83
C GLY A 65 -17.75 -2.25 -0.30
N SER A 66 -18.66 -3.23 -0.34
CA SER A 66 -18.72 -4.23 -1.42
C SER A 66 -19.19 -3.59 -2.74
N LYS A 67 -20.17 -2.69 -2.66
CA LYS A 67 -20.70 -1.95 -3.84
C LYS A 67 -19.62 -1.07 -4.48
N VAL A 68 -18.81 -0.38 -3.68
CA VAL A 68 -17.71 0.48 -4.16
C VAL A 68 -16.66 -0.32 -4.94
N LEU A 69 -16.34 -1.54 -4.51
CA LEU A 69 -15.37 -2.40 -5.22
C LEU A 69 -15.90 -2.95 -6.54
N GLU A 70 -17.20 -3.16 -6.64
CA GLU A 70 -17.87 -3.67 -7.83
C GLU A 70 -18.30 -2.56 -8.79
N TRP A 71 -18.30 -1.32 -8.30
CA TRP A 71 -18.76 -0.17 -9.05
C TRP A 71 -17.96 0.00 -10.35
N ARG A 72 -18.69 -0.02 -11.46
CA ARG A 72 -18.17 0.19 -12.81
C ARG A 72 -18.93 1.36 -13.43
N PRO A 73 -18.34 2.57 -13.49
CA PRO A 73 -18.95 3.67 -14.22
C PRO A 73 -19.10 3.30 -15.70
N ARG A 74 -20.28 3.53 -16.27
CA ARG A 74 -20.67 3.13 -17.63
C ARG A 74 -20.18 4.13 -18.71
N SER A 75 -19.22 4.99 -18.41
CA SER A 75 -18.75 6.04 -19.32
C SER A 75 -17.55 5.61 -20.17
N VAL A 76 -17.52 6.15 -21.39
CA VAL A 76 -16.75 5.77 -22.60
C VAL A 76 -15.21 5.85 -22.49
N ARG A 77 -14.65 6.10 -21.31
CA ARG A 77 -13.19 6.19 -21.09
C ARG A 77 -12.77 5.34 -19.90
N ARG A 78 -11.91 4.35 -20.17
CA ARG A 78 -11.26 3.53 -19.14
C ARG A 78 -10.38 4.44 -18.29
N LEU A 79 -10.67 4.55 -16.99
CA LEU A 79 -9.74 5.17 -16.04
C LEU A 79 -8.41 4.39 -16.06
N PRO A 80 -7.23 5.07 -16.07
CA PRO A 80 -5.93 4.42 -16.26
C PRO A 80 -5.56 3.36 -15.21
N THR A 81 -6.03 3.48 -13.97
CA THR A 81 -5.75 2.51 -12.90
C THR A 81 -6.87 2.52 -11.87
N ARG A 82 -7.43 1.35 -11.56
CA ARG A 82 -8.46 1.16 -10.55
C ARG A 82 -7.84 0.78 -9.22
N TRP A 83 -8.56 1.08 -8.14
CA TRP A 83 -8.14 0.73 -6.79
C TRP A 83 -7.85 -0.77 -6.61
N THR A 84 -8.54 -1.66 -7.35
CA THR A 84 -8.34 -3.12 -7.26
C THR A 84 -7.15 -3.65 -8.06
N ASP A 85 -6.53 -2.84 -8.92
CA ASP A 85 -5.59 -3.36 -9.93
C ASP A 85 -4.28 -3.84 -9.30
N ASP A 86 -3.81 -3.18 -8.24
CA ASP A 86 -2.67 -3.64 -7.45
C ASP A 86 -2.96 -4.96 -6.70
N ILE A 87 -4.21 -5.17 -6.28
CA ILE A 87 -4.65 -6.44 -5.69
C ILE A 87 -4.68 -7.54 -6.74
N LYS A 88 -5.27 -7.26 -7.90
CA LYS A 88 -5.34 -8.21 -9.02
C LYS A 88 -3.98 -8.57 -9.58
N ARG A 89 -3.03 -7.63 -9.59
CA ARG A 89 -1.64 -7.89 -10.00
C ARG A 89 -0.98 -8.97 -9.14
N VAL A 90 -1.43 -9.15 -7.90
CA VAL A 90 -0.78 -10.04 -6.92
C VAL A 90 -1.59 -11.31 -6.69
N ALA A 91 -2.91 -11.19 -6.55
CA ALA A 91 -3.82 -12.30 -6.26
C ALA A 91 -4.64 -12.77 -7.47
N GLY A 92 -4.41 -12.18 -8.65
CA GLY A 92 -5.13 -12.49 -9.88
C GLY A 92 -6.54 -11.90 -9.97
N SER A 93 -7.22 -12.16 -11.08
CA SER A 93 -8.59 -11.69 -11.33
C SER A 93 -9.62 -12.28 -10.34
N SER A 94 -9.38 -13.48 -9.84
CA SER A 94 -10.18 -14.21 -8.85
C SER A 94 -9.82 -13.88 -7.39
N TRP A 95 -9.16 -12.75 -7.13
CA TRP A 95 -8.68 -12.37 -5.79
C TRP A 95 -9.75 -12.42 -4.69
N LYS A 96 -11.03 -12.21 -4.99
CA LYS A 96 -12.14 -12.32 -4.02
C LYS A 96 -12.31 -13.75 -3.49
N GLN A 97 -12.08 -14.77 -4.33
CA GLN A 97 -12.10 -16.18 -3.95
C GLN A 97 -10.83 -16.52 -3.16
N ALA A 98 -9.67 -16.06 -3.62
CA ALA A 98 -8.40 -16.18 -2.89
C ALA A 98 -8.48 -15.57 -1.48
N ALA A 99 -9.19 -14.45 -1.34
CA ALA A 99 -9.40 -13.77 -0.06
C ALA A 99 -10.29 -14.54 0.93
N GLN A 100 -11.08 -15.53 0.48
CA GLN A 100 -11.87 -16.36 1.40
C GLN A 100 -10.96 -17.19 2.31
N ASN A 101 -9.90 -17.76 1.75
CA ASN A 101 -8.88 -18.45 2.53
C ASN A 101 -7.94 -17.44 3.20
N ARG A 102 -8.14 -17.19 4.49
CA ARG A 102 -7.36 -16.20 5.26
C ARG A 102 -5.87 -16.53 5.33
N ARG A 103 -5.48 -17.82 5.38
CA ARG A 103 -4.08 -18.24 5.41
C ARG A 103 -3.40 -17.93 4.08
N PHE A 104 -4.03 -18.31 2.98
CA PHE A 104 -3.56 -18.01 1.63
C PHE A 104 -3.52 -16.50 1.34
N TRP A 105 -4.56 -15.77 1.74
CA TRP A 105 -4.60 -14.30 1.59
C TRP A 105 -3.44 -13.61 2.33
N ASN A 106 -3.10 -14.08 3.52
CA ASN A 106 -2.00 -13.55 4.31
C ASN A 106 -0.63 -13.97 3.75
N SER A 107 -0.50 -15.12 3.10
CA SER A 107 0.77 -15.53 2.48
C SER A 107 1.10 -14.63 1.29
N LEU A 108 0.14 -14.37 0.39
CA LEU A 108 0.31 -13.45 -0.75
C LEU A 108 0.78 -12.05 -0.33
N GLN A 109 0.29 -11.57 0.80
CA GLN A 109 0.74 -10.31 1.38
C GLN A 109 2.23 -10.34 1.75
N LYS A 110 2.68 -11.41 2.41
CA LYS A 110 4.05 -11.55 2.88
C LYS A 110 5.00 -11.65 1.70
N THR A 111 4.67 -12.46 0.69
CA THR A 111 5.48 -12.61 -0.52
C THR A 111 5.65 -11.29 -1.26
N ASN A 112 4.58 -10.49 -1.35
CA ASN A 112 4.61 -9.23 -2.08
C ASN A 112 5.23 -8.05 -1.30
N VAL A 113 5.22 -8.08 0.03
CA VAL A 113 5.98 -7.12 0.85
C VAL A 113 7.49 -7.40 0.73
N ILE A 114 7.88 -8.66 0.50
CA ILE A 114 9.27 -9.07 0.28
C ILE A 114 9.72 -8.73 -1.15
N SER A 115 8.88 -8.90 -2.18
CA SER A 115 9.21 -8.53 -3.57
C SER A 115 8.99 -7.05 -3.89
N GLY A 116 8.16 -6.35 -3.11
CA GLY A 116 7.82 -4.94 -3.29
C GLY A 116 8.96 -3.95 -3.03
N LEU A 117 10.14 -4.43 -2.63
CA LEU A 117 11.36 -3.61 -2.57
C LEU A 117 11.87 -3.21 -3.97
N GLN A 118 11.46 -3.91 -5.05
CA GLN A 118 11.90 -3.57 -6.42
C GLN A 118 10.86 -2.81 -7.25
N SER A 119 9.55 -2.93 -6.99
CA SER A 119 8.53 -2.33 -7.88
C SER A 119 8.08 -0.90 -7.54
N VAL A 120 8.40 -0.37 -6.35
CA VAL A 120 8.09 1.04 -6.02
C VAL A 120 9.19 2.03 -6.41
N GLU A 121 10.41 1.56 -6.66
CA GLU A 121 11.48 2.38 -7.25
C GLU A 121 11.25 2.61 -8.75
N VAL A 122 10.81 1.58 -9.49
CA VAL A 122 10.64 1.64 -10.96
C VAL A 122 9.42 2.47 -11.41
N MET A 123 8.50 2.83 -10.50
CA MET A 123 7.34 3.67 -10.84
C MET A 123 7.47 5.14 -10.44
N LEU A 124 8.65 5.58 -9.98
CA LEU A 124 8.92 6.99 -9.63
C LEU A 124 10.20 7.58 -10.26
N SER A 125 10.82 6.86 -11.20
CA SER A 125 11.77 7.37 -12.21
C SER A 125 11.02 7.67 -13.50
#